data_AF-A0A9E5I3S6-F1
#
_entry.id   AF-A0A9E5I3S6-F1
#
_cell.length_a   1.000
_cell.length_b   1.000
_cell.length_c   1.000
_cell.angle_alpha   90.00
_cell.angle_beta   90.00
_cell.angle_gamma   90.00
#
_symmetry.space_group_name_H-M   'P 1'
#
loop_
_entity.id
_entity.type
_entity.pdbx_description
1 polymer ?
#
loop_
_entity_poly.entity_id
_entity_poly.type
_entity_poly.pdbx_seq_one_letter_code
_entity_poly.pdbx_strand_id
1 'polypeptide(L)'
;MEKFTEKEALDYHSQGKPGKIEIIASKPMSTQRDLALAYSPGVAVPVEAIAKDPSKAYDYTSKGNTVAVISNGSAILGLGNLGSLASKPVMEGKAVLFKRFADIDSIDVEVDSQNAEEIINCVAKIGNSFGGINLEDIASPDCFIIEQELKNRLKIPVFHDDQHGTAIITVAGILNALEIVKKSIK
;
A
#
# COMPACT_ATOMS: atom_id res chain seq x y z
N MET A 1 27.07 5.83 -7.46
CA MET A 1 25.89 5.19 -8.07
C MET A 1 26.16 5.09 -9.55
N GLU A 2 26.19 3.89 -10.10
CA GLU A 2 26.11 3.73 -11.56
C GLU A 2 24.84 4.41 -12.04
N LYS A 3 24.97 5.25 -13.06
CA LYS A 3 23.83 5.91 -13.69
C LYS A 3 23.24 4.92 -14.69
N PHE A 4 21.97 4.59 -14.55
CA PHE A 4 21.22 3.86 -15.56
C PHE A 4 20.83 4.81 -16.72
N THR A 5 20.58 4.24 -17.89
CA THR A 5 20.01 4.94 -19.04
C THR A 5 18.48 4.93 -18.98
N GLU A 6 17.83 5.89 -19.64
CA GLU A 6 16.37 5.91 -19.78
C GLU A 6 15.84 4.61 -20.37
N LYS A 7 16.55 4.08 -21.38
CA LYS A 7 16.20 2.81 -22.01
C LYS A 7 16.24 1.65 -21.01
N GLU A 8 17.27 1.57 -20.18
CA GLU A 8 17.36 0.52 -19.15
C GLU A 8 16.20 0.60 -18.14
N ALA A 9 15.79 1.80 -17.74
CA ALA A 9 14.66 1.97 -16.83
C ALA A 9 13.33 1.54 -17.46
N LEU A 10 13.11 1.85 -18.75
CA LEU A 10 11.91 1.44 -19.48
C LEU A 10 11.91 -0.06 -19.79
N ASP A 11 13.06 -0.61 -20.19
CA ASP A 11 13.25 -2.04 -20.44
C ASP A 11 12.98 -2.85 -19.16
N TYR A 12 13.45 -2.37 -18.00
CA TYR A 12 13.18 -2.98 -16.69
C TYR A 12 11.68 -3.10 -16.38
N HIS A 13 10.86 -2.13 -16.80
CA HIS A 13 9.42 -2.12 -16.55
C HIS A 13 8.58 -2.88 -17.60
N SER A 14 9.15 -3.19 -18.77
CA SER A 14 8.40 -3.69 -19.93
C SER A 14 8.79 -5.09 -20.40
N GLN A 15 10.05 -5.49 -20.24
CA GLN A 15 10.53 -6.76 -20.79
C GLN A 15 10.09 -7.96 -19.93
N GLY A 16 9.76 -9.07 -20.62
CA GLY A 16 9.22 -10.27 -19.98
C GLY A 16 7.75 -10.09 -19.62
N LYS A 17 7.46 -9.81 -18.34
CA LYS A 17 6.12 -9.53 -17.83
C LYS A 17 6.10 -8.07 -17.37
N PRO A 18 5.30 -7.18 -17.98
CA PRO A 18 5.26 -5.77 -17.60
C PRO A 18 4.84 -5.52 -16.15
N GLY A 19 5.34 -4.43 -15.58
CA GLY A 19 5.11 -4.06 -14.18
C GLY A 19 6.03 -4.78 -13.21
N LYS A 20 5.92 -4.44 -11.93
CA LYS A 20 6.82 -4.95 -10.88
C LYS A 20 6.17 -5.92 -9.89
N ILE A 21 4.88 -6.17 -10.03
CA ILE A 21 4.11 -7.01 -9.09
C ILE A 21 3.40 -8.16 -9.80
N GLU A 22 3.17 -9.23 -9.06
CA GLU A 22 2.31 -10.33 -9.49
C GLU A 22 1.57 -10.97 -8.31
N ILE A 23 0.41 -11.58 -8.61
CA ILE A 23 -0.39 -12.29 -7.62
C ILE A 23 -0.17 -13.79 -7.82
N ILE A 24 0.28 -14.46 -6.75
CA ILE A 24 0.54 -15.90 -6.73
C ILE A 24 -0.33 -16.54 -5.65
N ALA A 25 -0.94 -17.67 -5.97
CA ALA A 25 -1.73 -18.43 -5.01
C ALA A 25 -0.84 -18.99 -3.88
N SER A 26 -1.26 -18.78 -2.63
CA SER A 26 -0.54 -19.28 -1.44
C SER A 26 -0.95 -20.71 -1.04
N LYS A 27 -1.98 -21.28 -1.69
CA LYS A 27 -2.50 -22.62 -1.42
C LYS A 27 -2.42 -23.50 -2.67
N PRO A 28 -2.32 -24.84 -2.53
CA PRO A 28 -2.38 -25.76 -3.65
C PRO A 28 -3.65 -25.58 -4.48
N MET A 29 -3.55 -25.81 -5.79
CA MET A 29 -4.67 -25.75 -6.74
C MET A 29 -4.57 -26.86 -7.80
N SER A 30 -3.87 -27.95 -7.50
CA SER A 30 -3.48 -28.96 -8.49
C SER A 30 -4.48 -30.11 -8.62
N THR A 31 -5.34 -30.30 -7.62
CA THR A 31 -6.31 -31.40 -7.58
C THR A 31 -7.75 -30.88 -7.53
N GLN A 32 -8.71 -31.73 -7.91
CA GLN A 32 -10.14 -31.43 -7.75
C GLN A 32 -10.49 -31.08 -6.29
N ARG A 33 -9.86 -31.77 -5.33
CA ARG A 33 -10.05 -31.49 -3.90
C ARG A 33 -9.55 -30.10 -3.54
N ASP A 34 -8.38 -29.71 -4.03
CA ASP A 34 -7.82 -28.39 -3.77
C ASP A 34 -8.73 -27.29 -4.31
N LEU A 35 -9.21 -27.44 -5.56
CA LEU A 35 -10.13 -26.48 -6.18
C LEU A 35 -11.47 -26.40 -5.44
N ALA A 36 -11.98 -27.54 -4.96
CA ALA A 36 -13.21 -27.59 -4.16
C ALA A 36 -13.06 -26.91 -2.79
N LEU A 37 -11.84 -26.84 -2.22
CA LEU A 37 -11.55 -26.13 -0.98
C LEU A 37 -11.28 -24.63 -1.22
N ALA A 38 -10.55 -24.31 -2.29
CA ALA A 38 -10.21 -22.93 -2.66
C ALA A 38 -11.44 -22.13 -3.13
N TYR A 39 -12.45 -22.81 -3.68
CA TYR A 39 -13.69 -22.21 -4.15
C TYR A 39 -14.90 -23.05 -3.71
N SER A 40 -15.88 -23.27 -4.58
CA SER A 40 -17.08 -24.02 -4.23
C SER A 40 -16.85 -25.54 -4.16
N PRO A 41 -17.43 -26.24 -3.17
CA PRO A 41 -18.29 -25.74 -2.10
C PRO A 41 -17.54 -25.30 -0.82
N GLY A 42 -16.23 -25.59 -0.70
CA GLY A 42 -15.47 -25.45 0.54
C GLY A 42 -15.36 -24.02 1.07
N VAL A 43 -15.27 -23.03 0.18
CA VAL A 43 -15.17 -21.60 0.53
C VAL A 43 -16.38 -21.07 1.32
N ALA A 44 -17.52 -21.77 1.29
CA ALA A 44 -18.68 -21.39 2.10
C ALA A 44 -18.39 -21.44 3.61
N VAL A 45 -17.52 -22.35 4.06
CA VAL A 45 -17.18 -22.53 5.48
C VAL A 45 -16.50 -21.29 6.08
N PRO A 46 -15.40 -20.74 5.52
CA PRO A 46 -14.81 -19.51 6.03
C PRO A 46 -15.74 -18.29 5.86
N VAL A 47 -16.57 -18.24 4.81
CA VAL A 47 -17.57 -17.16 4.64
C VAL A 47 -18.56 -17.14 5.81
N GLU A 48 -19.16 -18.28 6.16
CA GLU A 48 -20.07 -18.37 7.31
C GLU A 48 -19.37 -18.07 8.63
N ALA A 49 -18.10 -18.48 8.78
CA ALA A 49 -17.31 -18.19 9.97
C ALA A 49 -17.08 -16.68 10.15
N ILE A 50 -16.75 -15.96 9.07
CA ILE A 50 -16.58 -14.49 9.07
C ILE A 50 -17.91 -13.77 9.25
N ALA A 51 -19.00 -14.28 8.67
CA ALA A 51 -20.34 -13.71 8.88
C ALA A 51 -20.78 -13.77 10.35
N LYS A 52 -20.39 -14.83 11.08
CA LYS A 52 -20.64 -14.97 12.53
C LYS A 52 -19.70 -14.11 13.37
N ASP A 53 -18.45 -13.97 12.95
CA ASP A 53 -17.42 -13.20 13.64
C ASP A 53 -16.48 -12.52 12.62
N PRO A 54 -16.68 -11.21 12.35
CA PRO A 54 -15.90 -10.47 11.36
C PRO A 54 -14.40 -10.44 11.63
N SER A 55 -13.95 -10.66 12.88
CA SER A 55 -12.53 -10.67 13.20
C SER A 55 -11.79 -11.84 12.54
N LYS A 56 -12.48 -12.94 12.23
CA LYS A 56 -11.93 -14.12 11.55
C LYS A 56 -11.50 -13.85 10.10
N ALA A 57 -11.80 -12.67 9.56
CA ALA A 57 -11.20 -12.22 8.31
C ALA A 57 -9.67 -12.19 8.40
N TYR A 58 -9.09 -11.93 9.58
CA TYR A 58 -7.64 -11.98 9.80
C TYR A 58 -7.08 -13.41 9.83
N ASP A 59 -7.90 -14.41 10.18
CA ASP A 59 -7.49 -15.82 10.24
C ASP A 59 -7.57 -16.53 8.89
N TYR A 60 -8.63 -16.23 8.11
CA TYR A 60 -9.00 -17.00 6.93
C TYR A 60 -8.79 -16.28 5.60
N THR A 61 -8.24 -15.07 5.61
CA THR A 61 -7.93 -14.30 4.40
C THR A 61 -6.54 -13.69 4.48
N SER A 62 -6.06 -13.11 3.38
CA SER A 62 -4.80 -12.37 3.37
C SER A 62 -4.87 -11.01 4.08
N LYS A 63 -6.05 -10.56 4.54
CA LYS A 63 -6.28 -9.24 5.14
C LYS A 63 -5.21 -8.87 6.18
N GLY A 64 -4.79 -9.81 7.02
CA GLY A 64 -3.79 -9.53 8.06
C GLY A 64 -2.40 -9.12 7.56
N ASN A 65 -2.03 -9.48 6.33
CA ASN A 65 -0.73 -9.18 5.73
C ASN A 65 -0.80 -8.27 4.49
N THR A 66 -2.01 -7.90 4.03
CA THR A 66 -2.17 -7.10 2.82
C THR A 66 -2.38 -5.61 3.13
N VAL A 67 -1.51 -4.75 2.63
CA VAL A 67 -1.63 -3.28 2.69
C VAL A 67 -2.05 -2.72 1.33
N ALA A 68 -2.90 -1.70 1.30
CA ALA A 68 -3.16 -0.93 0.09
C ALA A 68 -2.24 0.30 0.04
N VAL A 69 -1.51 0.47 -1.06
CA VAL A 69 -0.79 1.70 -1.37
C VAL A 69 -1.70 2.57 -2.23
N ILE A 70 -2.26 3.62 -1.64
CA ILE A 70 -3.25 4.50 -2.29
C ILE A 70 -2.59 5.80 -2.72
N SER A 71 -2.81 6.19 -3.96
CA SER A 71 -2.42 7.51 -4.48
C SER A 71 -3.45 8.02 -5.48
N ASN A 72 -3.52 9.33 -5.68
CA ASN A 72 -4.20 9.95 -6.82
C ASN A 72 -3.22 10.57 -7.84
N GLY A 73 -1.91 10.39 -7.62
CA GLY A 73 -0.85 10.90 -8.49
C GLY A 73 -0.72 12.43 -8.53
N SER A 74 -1.22 13.11 -7.49
CA SER A 74 -1.19 14.59 -7.44
C SER A 74 0.14 15.18 -6.99
N ALA A 75 1.03 14.38 -6.37
CA ALA A 75 2.35 14.81 -5.93
C ALA A 75 3.41 13.72 -6.13
N ILE A 76 3.55 13.20 -7.35
CA ILE A 76 4.45 12.08 -7.65
C ILE A 76 5.90 12.54 -7.51
N LEU A 77 6.59 12.08 -6.46
CA LEU A 77 8.00 12.40 -6.21
C LEU A 77 8.26 13.93 -6.30
N GLY A 78 9.20 14.34 -7.16
CA GLY A 78 9.44 15.75 -7.51
C GLY A 78 8.81 16.18 -8.85
N LEU A 79 7.97 15.34 -9.45
CA LEU A 79 7.37 15.55 -10.77
C LEU A 79 6.02 16.28 -10.70
N GLY A 80 5.42 16.35 -9.50
CA GLY A 80 4.14 17.03 -9.27
C GLY A 80 2.94 16.20 -9.72
N ASN A 81 1.91 16.88 -10.17
CA ASN A 81 0.65 16.24 -10.59
C ASN A 81 0.74 15.75 -12.03
N LEU A 82 0.96 14.45 -12.22
CA LEU A 82 0.89 13.78 -13.53
C LEU A 82 -0.32 12.84 -13.64
N GLY A 83 -1.16 12.80 -12.60
CA GLY A 83 -2.37 12.00 -12.54
C GLY A 83 -2.15 10.57 -12.06
N SER A 84 -3.27 9.93 -11.73
CA SER A 84 -3.37 8.60 -11.13
C SER A 84 -2.59 7.53 -11.92
N LEU A 85 -2.80 7.40 -13.23
CA LEU A 85 -2.12 6.38 -14.02
C LEU A 85 -0.59 6.55 -14.08
N ALA A 86 -0.10 7.79 -14.08
CA ALA A 86 1.33 8.07 -14.12
C ALA A 86 2.04 7.74 -12.80
N SER A 87 1.32 7.67 -11.67
CA SER A 87 1.90 7.29 -10.38
C SER A 87 2.11 5.79 -10.24
N LYS A 88 1.42 4.98 -11.05
CA LYS A 88 1.42 3.51 -10.94
C LYS A 88 2.81 2.88 -10.84
N PRO A 89 3.83 3.27 -11.65
CA PRO A 89 5.18 2.71 -11.50
C PRO A 89 5.80 2.98 -10.12
N VAL A 90 5.51 4.12 -9.49
CA VAL A 90 6.00 4.45 -8.15
C VAL A 90 5.27 3.60 -7.10
N MET A 91 3.94 3.46 -7.21
CA MET A 91 3.11 2.71 -6.26
C MET A 91 3.45 1.21 -6.26
N GLU A 92 3.62 0.60 -7.44
CA GLU A 92 4.15 -0.76 -7.54
C GLU A 92 5.54 -0.88 -6.91
N GLY A 93 6.38 0.15 -7.07
CA GLY A 93 7.70 0.23 -6.45
C GLY A 93 7.60 0.16 -4.93
N LYS A 94 6.70 0.95 -4.33
CA LYS A 94 6.39 0.92 -2.90
C LYS A 94 5.91 -0.46 -2.45
N ALA A 95 5.03 -1.11 -3.23
CA ALA A 95 4.58 -2.47 -2.94
C ALA A 95 5.74 -3.49 -2.92
N VAL A 96 6.69 -3.40 -3.86
CA VAL A 96 7.90 -4.24 -3.87
C VAL A 96 8.78 -3.97 -2.65
N LEU A 97 8.91 -2.72 -2.20
CA LEU A 97 9.68 -2.37 -1.00
C LEU A 97 9.04 -2.95 0.28
N PHE A 98 7.71 -2.85 0.42
CA PHE A 98 6.97 -3.50 1.51
C PHE A 98 7.28 -4.99 1.58
N LYS A 99 7.23 -5.70 0.44
CA LYS A 99 7.53 -7.12 0.39
C LYS A 99 9.00 -7.41 0.71
N ARG A 100 9.92 -6.68 0.09
CA ARG A 100 11.37 -6.95 0.19
C ARG A 100 11.94 -6.75 1.58
N PHE A 101 11.44 -5.74 2.31
CA PHE A 101 12.02 -5.32 3.60
C PHE A 101 11.20 -5.75 4.82
N ALA A 102 9.90 -6.01 4.66
CA ALA A 102 9.01 -6.32 5.79
C ALA A 102 8.14 -7.58 5.59
N ASP A 103 8.26 -8.27 4.44
CA ASP A 103 7.40 -9.40 4.06
C ASP A 103 5.89 -9.07 4.05
N ILE A 104 5.56 -7.80 3.84
CA ILE A 104 4.18 -7.31 3.73
C ILE A 104 3.72 -7.45 2.29
N ASP A 105 2.58 -8.09 2.07
CA ASP A 105 1.94 -8.12 0.76
C ASP A 105 1.26 -6.77 0.52
N SER A 106 1.40 -6.22 -0.67
CA SER A 106 0.89 -4.89 -0.96
C SER A 106 0.31 -4.81 -2.37
N ILE A 107 -0.77 -4.06 -2.51
CA ILE A 107 -1.41 -3.77 -3.80
C ILE A 107 -1.56 -2.26 -3.94
N ASP A 108 -1.16 -1.74 -5.09
CA ASP A 108 -1.33 -0.36 -5.48
C ASP A 108 -2.77 -0.10 -5.96
N VAL A 109 -3.33 1.05 -5.56
CA VAL A 109 -4.67 1.49 -5.96
C VAL A 109 -4.60 2.98 -6.29
N GLU A 110 -4.63 3.25 -7.59
CA GLU A 110 -4.67 4.61 -8.14
C GLU A 110 -6.12 5.12 -8.19
N VAL A 111 -6.44 6.13 -7.39
CA VAL A 111 -7.76 6.78 -7.38
C VAL A 111 -7.75 7.96 -8.33
N ASP A 112 -8.50 7.85 -9.42
CA ASP A 112 -8.60 8.91 -10.44
C ASP A 112 -9.58 10.02 -10.03
N SER A 113 -9.22 10.76 -8.98
CA SER A 113 -9.95 11.94 -8.54
C SER A 113 -9.01 12.95 -7.89
N GLN A 114 -9.31 14.23 -8.09
CA GLN A 114 -8.67 15.35 -7.38
C GLN A 114 -9.55 15.88 -6.23
N ASN A 115 -10.74 15.30 -6.04
CA ASN A 115 -11.64 15.66 -4.95
C ASN A 115 -11.33 14.79 -3.71
N ALA A 116 -10.91 15.43 -2.62
CA ALA A 116 -10.57 14.75 -1.37
C ALA A 116 -11.72 13.88 -0.82
N GLU A 117 -12.97 14.35 -0.89
CA GLU A 117 -14.14 13.60 -0.41
C GLU A 117 -14.39 12.34 -1.24
N GLU A 118 -14.23 12.41 -2.56
CA GLU A 118 -14.34 11.25 -3.44
C GLU A 118 -13.26 10.21 -3.12
N ILE A 119 -12.01 10.64 -2.89
CA ILE A 119 -10.91 9.76 -2.49
C ILE A 119 -11.22 9.10 -1.15
N ILE A 120 -11.61 9.89 -0.14
CA ILE A 120 -11.98 9.39 1.19
C ILE A 120 -13.09 8.33 1.07
N ASN A 121 -14.14 8.62 0.30
CA ASN A 121 -15.26 7.70 0.13
C ASN A 121 -14.85 6.42 -0.61
N CYS A 122 -14.03 6.53 -1.66
CA CYS A 122 -13.49 5.37 -2.38
C CYS A 122 -12.71 4.46 -1.43
N VAL A 123 -11.72 5.01 -0.71
CA VAL A 123 -10.84 4.24 0.19
C VAL A 123 -11.63 3.68 1.37
N ALA A 124 -12.55 4.45 1.96
CA ALA A 124 -13.40 3.99 3.06
C ALA A 124 -14.26 2.78 2.70
N LYS A 125 -14.69 2.68 1.42
CA LYS A 125 -15.51 1.55 0.93
C LYS A 125 -14.71 0.27 0.70
N ILE A 126 -13.43 0.38 0.37
CA ILE A 126 -12.55 -0.77 0.12
C ILE A 126 -11.69 -1.16 1.33
N GLY A 127 -11.65 -0.36 2.39
CA GLY A 127 -10.77 -0.59 3.55
C GLY A 127 -10.92 -1.95 4.23
N ASN A 128 -12.10 -2.60 4.14
CA ASN A 128 -12.29 -3.95 4.68
C ASN A 128 -11.44 -5.02 3.97
N SER A 129 -10.93 -4.77 2.76
CA SER A 129 -10.06 -5.69 2.03
C SER A 129 -8.64 -5.78 2.59
N PHE A 130 -8.20 -4.78 3.36
CA PHE A 130 -6.80 -4.59 3.72
C PHE A 130 -6.57 -4.60 5.23
N GLY A 131 -5.37 -4.96 5.67
CA GLY A 131 -4.91 -4.88 7.06
C GLY A 131 -4.44 -3.48 7.43
N GLY A 132 -4.08 -2.66 6.44
CA GLY A 132 -3.70 -1.26 6.59
C GLY A 132 -3.76 -0.50 5.27
N ILE A 133 -3.79 0.83 5.37
CA ILE A 133 -3.75 1.76 4.24
C ILE A 133 -2.47 2.60 4.33
N ASN A 134 -1.69 2.61 3.26
CA ASN A 134 -0.56 3.51 3.06
C ASN A 134 -0.96 4.56 2.02
N LEU A 135 -1.06 5.83 2.43
CA LEU A 135 -1.27 6.96 1.53
C LEU A 135 0.08 7.46 1.01
N GLU A 136 0.14 7.72 -0.29
CA GLU A 136 1.39 8.00 -1.00
C GLU A 136 1.18 9.05 -2.11
N ASP A 137 2.12 9.98 -2.28
CA ASP A 137 2.16 10.93 -3.40
C ASP A 137 0.84 11.74 -3.57
N ILE A 138 0.22 12.15 -2.45
CA ILE A 138 -0.98 13.00 -2.42
C ILE A 138 -0.58 14.43 -2.03
N ALA A 139 -1.02 15.41 -2.83
CA ALA A 139 -0.69 16.81 -2.63
C ALA A 139 -1.27 17.38 -1.33
N SER A 140 -0.53 18.32 -0.76
CA SER A 140 -1.01 19.20 0.31
C SER A 140 -1.96 20.27 -0.28
N PRO A 141 -3.02 20.69 0.45
CA PRO A 141 -3.38 20.31 1.83
C PRO A 141 -4.26 19.05 1.94
N ASP A 142 -4.71 18.49 0.81
CA ASP A 142 -5.70 17.41 0.79
C ASP A 142 -5.21 16.15 1.50
N CYS A 143 -3.92 15.86 1.42
CA CYS A 143 -3.32 14.72 2.10
C CYS A 143 -3.58 14.69 3.62
N PHE A 144 -3.66 15.85 4.29
CA PHE A 144 -3.98 15.93 5.72
C PHE A 144 -5.45 15.61 5.99
N ILE A 145 -6.35 16.15 5.16
CA ILE A 145 -7.80 15.95 5.29
C ILE A 145 -8.13 14.48 5.04
N ILE A 146 -7.59 13.91 3.96
CA ILE A 146 -7.79 12.52 3.57
C ILE A 146 -7.29 11.58 4.66
N GLU A 147 -6.06 11.78 5.17
CA GLU A 147 -5.52 10.94 6.23
C GLU A 147 -6.38 10.98 7.50
N GLN A 148 -6.73 12.18 7.96
CA GLN A 148 -7.49 12.35 9.20
C GLN A 148 -8.88 11.72 9.10
N GLU A 149 -9.59 11.94 7.99
CA GLU A 149 -10.92 11.37 7.78
C GLU A 149 -10.88 9.85 7.65
N LEU A 150 -9.88 9.30 6.96
CA LEU A 150 -9.72 7.85 6.85
C LEU A 150 -9.39 7.21 8.20
N LYS A 151 -8.53 7.84 9.02
CA LYS A 151 -8.27 7.41 10.41
C LYS A 151 -9.54 7.39 11.26
N ASN A 152 -10.44 8.35 11.06
CA ASN A 152 -11.71 8.42 11.79
C ASN A 152 -12.72 7.36 11.34
N ARG A 153 -12.72 7.00 10.05
CA ARG A 153 -13.74 6.11 9.45
C ARG A 153 -13.36 4.64 9.43
N LEU A 154 -12.06 4.33 9.35
CA LEU A 154 -11.57 2.97 9.19
C LEU A 154 -11.20 2.34 10.54
N LYS A 155 -11.42 1.02 10.64
CA LYS A 155 -11.01 0.19 11.80
C LYS A 155 -9.63 -0.43 11.62
N ILE A 156 -8.85 0.08 10.67
CA ILE A 156 -7.51 -0.38 10.32
C ILE A 156 -6.54 0.82 10.33
N PRO A 157 -5.24 0.61 10.55
CA PRO A 157 -4.26 1.68 10.49
C PRO A 157 -4.25 2.35 9.12
N VAL A 158 -4.15 3.68 9.14
CA VAL A 158 -3.94 4.54 7.97
C VAL A 158 -2.69 5.36 8.26
N PHE A 159 -1.76 5.37 7.31
CA PHE A 159 -0.47 6.03 7.43
C PHE A 159 -0.11 6.75 6.14
N HIS A 160 0.31 8.00 6.22
CA HIS A 160 0.87 8.72 5.07
C HIS A 160 2.39 8.72 5.11
N ASP A 161 3.05 8.07 4.14
CA ASP A 161 4.50 7.86 4.17
C ASP A 161 5.28 9.16 3.99
N ASP A 162 4.90 9.99 3.01
CA ASP A 162 5.60 11.25 2.75
C ASP A 162 5.57 12.24 3.93
N GLN A 163 4.58 12.11 4.82
CA GLN A 163 4.47 12.91 6.04
C GLN A 163 5.21 12.25 7.20
N HIS A 164 4.68 11.13 7.69
CA HIS A 164 5.13 10.54 8.94
C HIS A 164 6.40 9.72 8.74
N GLY A 165 6.54 9.00 7.62
CA GLY A 165 7.76 8.25 7.27
C GLY A 165 8.97 9.17 7.16
N THR A 166 8.82 10.28 6.41
CA THR A 166 9.84 11.33 6.31
C THR A 166 10.19 11.92 7.67
N ALA A 167 9.19 12.22 8.51
CA ALA A 167 9.43 12.76 9.85
C ALA A 167 10.20 11.78 10.75
N ILE A 168 9.82 10.50 10.76
CA ILE A 168 10.46 9.45 11.56
C ILE A 168 11.95 9.33 11.21
N ILE A 169 12.28 9.20 9.92
CA ILE A 169 13.69 9.03 9.51
C ILE A 169 14.50 10.31 9.71
N THR A 170 13.89 11.47 9.52
CA THR A 170 14.52 12.77 9.77
C THR A 170 14.87 12.94 11.25
N VAL A 171 13.92 12.64 12.15
CA VAL A 171 14.16 12.71 13.60
C VAL A 171 15.23 11.70 14.02
N ALA A 172 15.21 10.47 13.48
CA ALA A 172 16.26 9.49 13.75
C ALA A 172 17.65 10.00 13.35
N GLY A 173 17.77 10.63 12.18
CA GLY A 173 19.01 11.27 11.71
C GLY A 173 19.48 12.41 12.62
N ILE A 174 18.55 13.28 13.04
CA ILE A 174 18.84 14.39 13.96
C ILE A 174 19.33 13.88 15.32
N LEU A 175 18.67 12.87 15.88
CA LEU A 175 19.07 12.28 17.17
C LEU A 175 20.49 11.73 17.12
N ASN A 176 20.85 10.99 16.07
CA ASN A 176 22.21 10.49 15.86
C ASN A 176 23.23 11.64 15.70
N ALA A 177 22.87 12.69 14.96
CA ALA A 177 23.74 13.85 14.79
C ALA A 177 24.00 14.56 16.12
N LEU A 178 22.96 14.75 16.94
CA LEU A 178 23.05 15.37 18.27
C LEU A 178 23.94 14.55 19.22
N GLU A 179 23.84 13.23 19.17
CA GLU A 179 24.72 12.32 19.93
C GLU A 179 26.19 12.53 19.56
N ILE A 180 26.51 12.56 18.26
CA ILE A 180 27.88 12.76 17.75
C ILE A 180 28.46 14.09 18.22
N VAL A 181 27.67 15.17 18.13
CA VAL A 181 28.13 16.52 18.54
C VAL A 181 27.94 16.79 20.03
N LYS A 182 27.50 15.78 20.81
CA LYS A 182 27.24 15.84 22.26
C LYS A 182 26.32 17.00 22.66
N LYS A 183 25.26 17.24 21.89
CA LYS A 183 24.24 18.25 22.17
C LYS A 183 22.92 17.60 22.59
N SER A 184 22.14 18.34 23.38
CA SER A 184 20.77 17.99 23.73
C SER A 184 19.81 18.48 22.64
N ILE A 185 18.69 17.76 22.44
CA ILE A 185 17.57 18.20 21.59
C ILE A 185 16.72 19.28 22.28
N LYS A 186 16.77 19.33 23.63
CA LYS A 186 16.22 20.39 24.47
C LYS A 186 17.24 21.48 24.69
#